data_AF-R6XXP5-F1
#
_entry.id   AF-R6XXP5-F1
#
_cell.length_a   1.000
_cell.length_b   1.000
_cell.length_c   1.000
_cell.angle_alpha   90.00
_cell.angle_beta   90.00
_cell.angle_gamma   90.00
#
_symmetry.space_group_name_H-M   'P 1'
#
loop_
_entity.id
_entity.type
_entity.pdbx_description
1 polymer ?
#
loop_
_entity_poly.entity_id
_entity_poly.type
_entity_poly.pdbx_seq_one_letter_code
_entity_poly.pdbx_strand_id
1 'polypeptide(L)'
;MPFVDNSTYSEELLKKRKKYRKTTAIWGSVIFFLTLAIPFAYVFLFGCYNGYGGNKPVEFMQSWNWLRNIKYFDSAITTPFFNIFDNGFDSFVSEGNIFRLLIFFGTIILAICLTIGFCFLSTLIFKKKYSKKYLWTISKIAESIGMMIEFYDDSNNIDTQEINGILKNAGVLDQTLYENIIVKDKNIGWNGIQLQYELKKKKRNAFLMTMVLDNPKDLSFVQFRNFGQPLITNYEDINLTKYGFADNNLLSRFVCYAKENENIYRFIDEKGAKSIFDIQHFLSSPIVITLAGNNLSIFIDGFLLKVAKPYNKKIDENFLNEEVKTFASLNKLFFNLARSFSKELLEQ
;
A
#
# COMPACT_ATOMS: atom_id res chain seq x y z
N MET A 1 22.10 20.87 -14.40
CA MET A 1 22.08 19.91 -13.27
C MET A 1 22.62 18.59 -13.79
N PRO A 2 23.58 17.94 -13.12
CA PRO A 2 24.11 16.67 -13.58
C PRO A 2 23.00 15.61 -13.50
N PHE A 3 22.82 14.84 -14.57
CA PHE A 3 21.93 13.69 -14.60
C PHE A 3 22.44 12.67 -13.58
N VAL A 4 21.78 12.57 -12.44
CA VAL A 4 21.94 11.40 -11.57
C VAL A 4 21.44 10.20 -12.38
N ASP A 5 22.29 9.19 -12.54
CA ASP A 5 21.96 8.00 -13.32
C ASP A 5 20.94 7.14 -12.55
N ASN A 6 19.67 7.53 -12.69
CA ASN A 6 18.52 6.94 -12.00
C ASN A 6 18.29 5.48 -12.41
N SER A 7 18.96 4.99 -13.46
CA SER A 7 18.96 3.58 -13.85
C SER A 7 19.38 2.68 -12.69
N THR A 8 20.37 3.12 -11.90
CA THR A 8 20.93 2.40 -10.75
C THR A 8 19.87 2.07 -9.70
N TYR A 9 19.00 3.03 -9.35
CA TYR A 9 17.96 2.81 -8.35
C TYR A 9 16.85 1.88 -8.84
N SER A 10 16.51 1.96 -10.13
CA SER A 10 15.55 1.06 -10.77
C SER A 10 16.10 -0.37 -10.81
N GLU A 11 17.38 -0.53 -11.16
CA GLU A 11 18.06 -1.82 -11.21
C GLU A 11 18.14 -2.47 -9.84
N GLU A 12 18.47 -1.72 -8.79
CA GLU A 12 18.47 -2.22 -7.42
C GLU A 12 17.12 -2.78 -7.01
N LEU A 13 16.04 -2.05 -7.31
CA LEU A 13 14.67 -2.47 -7.01
C LEU A 13 14.31 -3.76 -7.77
N LEU A 14 14.70 -3.86 -9.03
CA LEU A 14 14.50 -5.03 -9.88
C LEU A 14 15.32 -6.25 -9.43
N LYS A 15 16.61 -6.06 -9.13
CA LYS A 15 17.51 -7.11 -8.60
C LYS A 15 16.96 -7.66 -7.29
N LYS A 16 16.52 -6.78 -6.38
CA LYS A 16 15.93 -7.17 -5.10
C LYS A 16 14.63 -7.95 -5.27
N ARG A 17 13.75 -7.53 -6.20
CA ARG A 17 12.52 -8.26 -6.55
C ARG A 17 12.83 -9.68 -7.08
N LYS A 18 13.75 -9.81 -8.03
CA LYS A 18 14.16 -11.11 -8.61
C LYS A 18 14.74 -12.02 -7.54
N LYS A 19 15.64 -11.48 -6.69
CA LYS A 19 16.23 -12.21 -5.56
C LYS A 19 15.15 -12.79 -4.66
N TYR A 20 14.15 -12.00 -4.26
CA TYR A 20 13.07 -12.51 -3.39
C TYR A 20 12.22 -13.61 -4.02
N ARG A 21 11.86 -13.52 -5.31
CA ARG A 21 11.12 -14.60 -5.98
C ARG A 21 11.92 -15.90 -5.95
N LYS A 22 13.20 -15.82 -6.31
CA LYS A 22 14.10 -16.97 -6.33
C LYS A 22 14.25 -17.57 -4.93
N THR A 23 14.49 -16.74 -3.91
CA THR A 23 14.61 -17.20 -2.52
C THR A 23 13.33 -17.86 -2.02
N THR A 24 12.14 -17.33 -2.34
CA THR A 24 10.86 -17.92 -1.95
C THR A 24 10.67 -19.30 -2.57
N ALA A 25 10.95 -19.44 -3.87
CA ALA A 25 10.82 -20.71 -4.58
C ALA A 25 11.80 -21.77 -4.04
N ILE A 26 13.05 -21.37 -3.75
CA ILE A 26 14.06 -22.27 -3.17
C ILE A 26 13.60 -22.77 -1.81
N TRP A 27 13.25 -21.87 -0.89
CA TRP A 27 12.84 -22.27 0.47
C TRP A 27 11.52 -23.03 0.49
N GLY A 28 10.56 -22.68 -0.39
CA GLY A 28 9.34 -23.46 -0.58
C GLY A 28 9.64 -24.90 -1.03
N SER A 29 10.57 -25.06 -1.98
CA SER A 29 11.01 -26.39 -2.42
C SER A 29 11.74 -27.16 -1.31
N VAL A 30 12.60 -26.49 -0.54
CA VAL A 30 13.29 -27.08 0.61
C VAL A 30 12.29 -27.56 1.66
N ILE A 31 11.27 -26.76 2.01
CA ILE A 31 10.22 -27.14 2.96
C ILE A 31 9.44 -28.36 2.45
N PHE A 32 9.08 -28.37 1.16
CA PHE A 32 8.41 -29.50 0.54
C PHE A 32 9.22 -30.80 0.68
N PHE A 33 10.48 -30.80 0.23
CA PHE A 33 11.32 -31.98 0.28
C PHE A 33 11.70 -32.40 1.71
N LEU A 34 11.90 -31.45 2.62
CA LEU A 34 12.14 -31.76 4.04
C LEU A 34 10.94 -32.43 4.67
N THR A 35 9.72 -31.97 4.37
CA THR A 35 8.48 -32.56 4.89
C THR A 35 8.29 -33.97 4.34
N LEU A 36 8.58 -34.18 3.05
CA LEU A 36 8.57 -35.51 2.44
C LEU A 36 9.69 -36.42 2.97
N ALA A 37 10.82 -35.88 3.43
CA ALA A 37 11.89 -36.68 4.00
C ALA A 37 11.53 -37.26 5.39
N ILE A 38 10.55 -36.69 6.10
CA ILE A 38 10.10 -37.16 7.42
C ILE A 38 9.66 -38.64 7.36
N PRO A 39 8.74 -39.07 6.47
CA PRO A 39 8.35 -40.47 6.38
C PRO A 39 9.52 -41.38 5.96
N PHE A 40 10.46 -40.92 5.11
CA PHE A 40 11.63 -41.73 4.75
C PHE A 40 12.60 -41.90 5.93
N ALA A 41 12.92 -40.82 6.65
CA ALA A 41 13.75 -40.88 7.85
C ALA A 41 13.09 -41.77 8.92
N TYR A 42 11.77 -41.70 9.03
CA TYR A 42 10.98 -42.54 9.94
C TYR A 42 11.06 -44.03 9.56
N VAL A 43 10.84 -44.39 8.29
CA VAL A 43 10.96 -45.76 7.78
C VAL A 43 12.38 -46.28 7.94
N PHE A 44 13.38 -45.45 7.66
CA PHE A 44 14.79 -45.79 7.85
C PHE A 44 15.12 -46.07 9.32
N LEU A 45 14.73 -45.18 10.24
CA LEU A 45 14.95 -45.37 11.68
C LEU A 45 14.24 -46.63 12.20
N PHE A 46 13.02 -46.90 11.73
CA PHE A 46 12.29 -48.11 12.09
C PHE A 46 12.98 -49.38 11.56
N GLY A 47 13.38 -49.40 10.28
CA GLY A 47 14.06 -50.54 9.67
C GLY A 47 15.41 -50.84 10.31
N CYS A 48 16.17 -49.81 10.69
CA CYS A 48 17.41 -49.99 11.45
C CYS A 48 17.16 -50.48 12.89
N TYR A 49 16.04 -50.11 13.52
CA TYR A 49 15.71 -50.52 14.88
C TYR A 49 15.20 -51.98 14.98
N ASN A 50 14.30 -52.38 14.08
CA ASN A 50 13.61 -53.68 14.12
C ASN A 50 14.17 -54.72 13.13
N GLY A 51 14.98 -54.30 12.15
CA GLY A 51 15.32 -55.13 10.99
C GLY A 51 14.26 -55.01 9.90
N TYR A 52 14.68 -55.14 8.64
CA TYR A 52 13.79 -55.02 7.47
C TYR A 52 14.25 -55.93 6.34
N GLY A 53 13.30 -56.61 5.67
CA GLY A 53 13.59 -57.46 4.51
C GLY A 53 14.55 -58.63 4.80
N GLY A 54 14.48 -59.22 5.99
CA GLY A 54 15.36 -60.34 6.40
C GLY A 54 16.72 -59.91 6.95
N ASN A 55 17.04 -58.61 6.96
CA ASN A 55 18.25 -58.09 7.58
C ASN A 55 18.08 -57.92 9.09
N LYS A 56 19.15 -58.21 9.85
CA LYS A 56 19.18 -57.99 11.30
C LYS A 56 19.16 -56.49 11.64
N PRO A 57 18.57 -56.10 12.78
CA PRO A 57 18.61 -54.73 13.29
C PRO A 57 20.04 -54.26 13.56
N VAL A 58 20.23 -52.94 13.53
CA VAL A 58 21.51 -52.29 13.78
C VAL A 58 21.75 -52.18 15.30
N GLU A 59 22.77 -52.88 15.80
CA GLU A 59 23.01 -53.09 17.24
C GLU A 59 23.01 -51.80 18.06
N PHE A 60 23.66 -50.73 17.58
CA PHE A 60 23.73 -49.48 18.35
C PHE A 60 22.37 -48.76 18.45
N MET A 61 21.48 -48.89 17.44
CA MET A 61 20.17 -48.24 17.46
C MET A 61 19.20 -48.91 18.43
N GLN A 62 19.43 -50.16 18.81
CA GLN A 62 18.61 -50.86 19.81
C GLN A 62 18.70 -50.21 21.20
N SER A 63 19.78 -49.46 21.48
CA SER A 63 19.96 -48.68 22.71
C SER A 63 19.01 -47.46 22.80
N TRP A 64 18.36 -47.07 21.70
CA TRP A 64 17.48 -45.92 21.64
C TRP A 64 16.05 -46.31 22.08
N ASN A 65 15.85 -46.43 23.39
CA ASN A 65 14.60 -46.89 24.00
C ASN A 65 13.34 -46.09 23.59
N TRP A 66 13.49 -44.84 23.17
CA TRP A 66 12.38 -44.00 22.73
C TRP A 66 11.74 -44.46 21.40
N LEU A 67 12.51 -45.16 20.54
CA LEU A 67 11.99 -45.73 19.29
C LEU A 67 10.97 -46.86 19.54
N ARG A 68 11.02 -47.54 20.71
CA ARG A 68 10.05 -48.58 21.10
C ARG A 68 8.62 -48.06 21.27
N ASN A 69 8.48 -46.77 21.57
CA ASN A 69 7.19 -46.17 21.86
C ASN A 69 6.42 -45.77 20.59
N ILE A 70 7.03 -45.92 19.41
CA ILE A 70 6.41 -45.50 18.17
C ILE A 70 5.74 -46.70 17.48
N LYS A 71 4.47 -46.94 17.85
CA LYS A 71 3.60 -48.07 17.44
C LYS A 71 3.17 -48.08 15.95
N TYR A 72 3.89 -47.42 15.06
CA TYR A 72 3.33 -47.02 13.74
C TYR A 72 3.54 -48.05 12.61
N PHE A 73 4.37 -49.07 12.85
CA PHE A 73 4.50 -50.25 12.00
C PHE A 73 4.43 -51.46 12.93
N ASP A 74 3.30 -52.18 12.87
CA ASP A 74 3.18 -53.46 13.55
C ASP A 74 4.29 -54.40 13.06
N SER A 75 5.05 -54.97 13.99
CA SER A 75 6.16 -55.89 13.73
C SER A 75 5.70 -57.20 13.08
N ALA A 76 4.39 -57.47 13.07
CA ALA A 76 3.78 -58.60 12.40
C ALA A 76 3.74 -58.46 10.85
N ILE A 77 3.94 -57.25 10.30
CA ILE A 77 3.78 -57.00 8.86
C ILE A 77 5.16 -57.01 8.18
N THR A 78 5.51 -58.15 7.60
CA THR A 78 6.78 -58.44 6.90
C THR A 78 6.81 -57.99 5.45
N THR A 79 5.68 -57.54 4.89
CA THR A 79 5.59 -57.15 3.49
C THR A 79 6.21 -55.77 3.25
N PRO A 80 7.12 -55.65 2.27
CA PRO A 80 7.68 -54.36 1.87
C PRO A 80 6.58 -53.39 1.42
N PHE A 81 6.74 -52.10 1.73
CA PHE A 81 5.73 -51.06 1.44
C PHE A 81 5.34 -51.00 -0.05
N PHE A 82 6.28 -51.27 -0.96
CA PHE A 82 6.03 -51.29 -2.40
C PHE A 82 5.36 -52.57 -2.91
N ASN A 83 5.48 -53.70 -2.20
CA ASN A 83 4.81 -54.95 -2.57
C ASN A 83 3.29 -54.93 -2.27
N ILE A 84 2.79 -53.87 -1.61
CA ILE A 84 1.35 -53.63 -1.41
C ILE A 84 0.64 -53.42 -2.76
N PHE A 85 1.36 -52.91 -3.77
CA PHE A 85 0.82 -52.69 -5.13
C PHE A 85 0.89 -53.94 -6.02
N ASP A 86 1.69 -54.95 -5.66
CA ASP A 86 1.90 -56.17 -6.45
C ASP A 86 0.96 -57.32 -6.06
N ASN A 87 0.45 -57.33 -4.82
CA ASN A 87 -0.26 -58.49 -4.24
C ASN A 87 -1.80 -58.41 -4.22
N GLY A 88 -2.40 -57.51 -5.01
CA GLY A 88 -3.86 -57.42 -5.14
C GLY A 88 -4.60 -56.81 -3.93
N PHE A 89 -5.92 -56.67 -4.08
CA PHE A 89 -6.81 -55.88 -3.19
C PHE A 89 -6.90 -56.43 -1.76
N ASP A 90 -6.75 -57.74 -1.55
CA ASP A 90 -6.90 -58.35 -0.21
C ASP A 90 -5.71 -58.05 0.72
N SER A 91 -4.50 -57.86 0.17
CA SER A 91 -3.34 -57.35 0.92
C SER A 91 -3.49 -55.86 1.29
N PHE A 92 -4.30 -55.12 0.52
CA PHE A 92 -4.51 -53.68 0.68
C PHE A 92 -5.41 -53.34 1.88
N VAL A 93 -6.33 -54.23 2.24
CA VAL A 93 -7.37 -54.00 3.27
C VAL A 93 -6.90 -54.35 4.69
N SER A 94 -5.67 -54.87 4.87
CA SER A 94 -5.16 -55.06 6.24
C SER A 94 -5.01 -53.71 6.96
N GLU A 95 -5.48 -53.65 8.22
CA GLU A 95 -5.61 -52.42 9.02
C GLU A 95 -4.29 -51.63 9.10
N GLY A 96 -3.16 -52.33 9.14
CA GLY A 96 -1.81 -51.74 9.13
C GLY A 96 -1.37 -51.16 7.78
N ASN A 97 -1.85 -51.68 6.64
CA ASN A 97 -1.50 -51.15 5.31
C ASN A 97 -2.31 -49.89 4.96
N ILE A 98 -3.59 -49.84 5.34
CA ILE A 98 -4.44 -48.64 5.18
C ILE A 98 -3.84 -47.45 5.94
N PHE A 99 -3.43 -47.68 7.19
CA PHE A 99 -2.87 -46.63 8.04
C PHE A 99 -1.54 -46.09 7.47
N ARG A 100 -0.64 -46.96 6.98
CA ARG A 100 0.61 -46.57 6.28
C ARG A 100 0.36 -45.68 5.06
N LEU A 101 -0.65 -46.02 4.26
CA LEU A 101 -1.06 -45.20 3.11
C LEU A 101 -1.63 -43.85 3.55
N LEU A 102 -2.48 -43.82 4.57
CA LEU A 102 -3.02 -42.57 5.14
C LEU A 102 -1.91 -41.63 5.61
N ILE A 103 -0.84 -42.14 6.21
CA ILE A 103 0.30 -41.33 6.65
C ILE A 103 1.13 -40.87 5.46
N PHE A 104 1.38 -41.73 4.49
CA PHE A 104 2.12 -41.37 3.28
C PHE A 104 1.39 -40.27 2.48
N PHE A 105 0.10 -40.45 2.21
CA PHE A 105 -0.70 -39.41 1.55
C PHE A 105 -0.93 -38.20 2.46
N GLY A 106 -1.10 -38.40 3.77
CA GLY A 106 -1.24 -37.33 4.75
C GLY A 106 0.00 -36.45 4.84
N THR A 107 1.20 -37.03 4.78
CA THR A 107 2.46 -36.27 4.75
C THR A 107 2.67 -35.54 3.43
N ILE A 108 2.26 -36.13 2.29
CA ILE A 108 2.24 -35.41 1.00
C ILE A 108 1.29 -34.21 1.05
N ILE A 109 0.06 -34.40 1.53
CA ILE A 109 -0.93 -33.33 1.67
C ILE A 109 -0.40 -32.25 2.62
N LEU A 110 0.19 -32.64 3.75
CA LEU A 110 0.82 -31.71 4.70
C LEU A 110 1.97 -30.94 4.06
N ALA A 111 2.84 -31.59 3.29
CA ALA A 111 3.93 -30.94 2.56
C ALA A 111 3.41 -29.89 1.57
N ILE A 112 2.33 -30.20 0.84
CA ILE A 112 1.67 -29.26 -0.06
C ILE A 112 1.10 -28.07 0.73
N CYS A 113 0.34 -28.32 1.80
CA CYS A 113 -0.24 -27.28 2.64
C CYS A 113 0.81 -26.35 3.25
N LEU A 114 1.89 -26.90 3.82
CA LEU A 114 2.99 -26.13 4.40
C LEU A 114 3.71 -25.29 3.35
N THR A 115 3.93 -25.86 2.16
CA THR A 115 4.59 -25.15 1.06
C THR A 115 3.73 -23.98 0.56
N ILE A 116 2.43 -24.20 0.36
CA ILE A 116 1.47 -23.14 -0.03
C ILE A 116 1.40 -22.06 1.04
N GLY A 117 1.26 -22.44 2.31
CA GLY A 117 1.22 -21.51 3.45
C GLY A 117 2.49 -20.66 3.52
N PHE A 118 3.66 -21.29 3.41
CA PHE A 118 4.94 -20.59 3.36
C PHE A 118 5.04 -19.62 2.20
N CYS A 119 4.64 -20.03 0.98
CA CYS A 119 4.67 -19.18 -0.21
C CYS A 119 3.75 -17.97 -0.06
N PHE A 120 2.56 -18.17 0.53
CA PHE A 120 1.60 -17.11 0.79
C PHE A 120 2.11 -16.09 1.81
N LEU A 121 2.56 -16.55 2.99
CA LEU A 121 3.13 -15.71 4.05
C LEU A 121 4.36 -14.94 3.56
N SER A 122 5.27 -15.64 2.88
CA SER A 122 6.45 -15.04 2.28
C SER A 122 6.08 -13.93 1.30
N THR A 123 5.09 -14.18 0.43
CA THR A 123 4.59 -13.18 -0.52
C THR A 123 4.04 -11.95 0.17
N LEU A 124 3.29 -12.09 1.28
CA LEU A 124 2.79 -10.94 2.05
C LEU A 124 3.93 -10.11 2.66
N ILE A 125 4.90 -10.78 3.28
CA ILE A 125 6.08 -10.12 3.86
C ILE A 125 6.87 -9.38 2.78
N PHE A 126 7.05 -10.00 1.61
CA PHE A 126 7.78 -9.40 0.49
C PHE A 126 7.02 -8.25 -0.15
N LYS A 127 5.68 -8.31 -0.26
CA LYS A 127 4.88 -7.16 -0.71
C LYS A 127 5.14 -5.94 0.18
N LYS A 128 5.13 -6.11 1.50
CA LYS A 128 5.41 -5.02 2.46
C LYS A 128 6.84 -4.49 2.32
N LYS A 129 7.85 -5.38 2.28
CA LYS A 129 9.27 -4.99 2.11
C LYS A 129 9.54 -4.31 0.77
N TYR A 130 8.86 -4.76 -0.29
CA TYR A 130 8.97 -4.19 -1.62
C TYR A 130 8.36 -2.79 -1.67
N SER A 131 7.15 -2.61 -1.15
CA SER A 131 6.49 -1.31 -1.06
C SER A 131 7.39 -0.28 -0.36
N LYS A 132 7.97 -0.64 0.79
CA LYS A 132 8.91 0.25 1.50
C LYS A 132 10.14 0.63 0.67
N LYS A 133 10.78 -0.32 -0.02
CA LYS A 133 11.94 -0.01 -0.88
C LYS A 133 11.53 0.80 -2.11
N TYR A 134 10.34 0.55 -2.65
CA TYR A 134 9.78 1.31 -3.77
C TYR A 134 9.62 2.79 -3.40
N LEU A 135 8.94 3.05 -2.27
CA LEU A 135 8.73 4.41 -1.75
C LEU A 135 10.06 5.10 -1.46
N TRP A 136 10.99 4.40 -0.80
CA TRP A 136 12.34 4.92 -0.55
C TRP A 136 13.08 5.28 -1.85
N THR A 137 12.94 4.47 -2.90
CA THR A 137 13.54 4.73 -4.20
C THR A 137 12.94 5.99 -4.86
N ILE A 138 11.62 6.18 -4.79
CA ILE A 138 10.97 7.42 -5.24
C ILE A 138 11.52 8.62 -4.49
N SER A 139 11.61 8.56 -3.15
CA SER A 139 12.15 9.65 -2.35
C SER A 139 13.58 10.00 -2.75
N LYS A 140 14.43 9.01 -3.04
CA LYS A 140 15.81 9.24 -3.48
C LYS A 140 15.91 9.86 -4.87
N ILE A 141 15.06 9.43 -5.81
CA ILE A 141 15.00 10.05 -7.14
C ILE A 141 14.46 11.48 -7.02
N ALA A 142 13.47 11.73 -6.17
CA ALA A 142 12.96 13.08 -5.91
C ALA A 142 14.05 13.99 -5.31
N GLU A 143 14.84 13.50 -4.35
CA GLU A 143 15.96 14.24 -3.76
C GLU A 143 16.96 14.69 -4.83
N SER A 144 17.22 13.85 -5.84
CA SER A 144 18.13 14.18 -6.95
C SER A 144 17.69 15.39 -7.79
N ILE A 145 16.40 15.72 -7.78
CA ILE A 145 15.82 16.87 -8.48
C ILE A 145 15.46 18.02 -7.52
N GLY A 146 15.93 17.97 -6.27
CA GLY A 146 15.71 19.01 -5.27
C GLY A 146 14.34 18.97 -4.58
N MET A 147 13.62 17.85 -4.68
CA MET A 147 12.37 17.61 -3.97
C MET A 147 12.57 16.58 -2.85
N MET A 148 11.89 16.77 -1.74
CA MET A 148 11.82 15.83 -0.63
C MET A 148 10.41 15.25 -0.58
N ILE A 149 10.30 13.92 -0.64
CA ILE A 149 9.04 13.20 -0.51
C ILE A 149 9.16 12.20 0.62
N GLU A 150 8.33 12.34 1.64
CA GLU A 150 8.28 11.47 2.80
C GLU A 150 6.93 10.75 2.87
N PHE A 151 6.97 9.47 3.23
CA PHE A 151 5.79 8.62 3.34
C PHE A 151 5.69 8.09 4.77
N TYR A 152 4.58 8.36 5.43
CA TYR A 152 4.31 7.93 6.79
C TYR A 152 3.10 7.00 6.81
N ASP A 153 3.33 5.80 7.35
CA ASP A 153 2.35 4.71 7.50
C ASP A 153 1.59 4.81 8.85
N ASP A 154 1.77 5.91 9.58
CA ASP A 154 1.22 6.11 10.93
C ASP A 154 0.36 7.38 11.00
N SER A 155 -0.92 7.20 11.32
CA SER A 155 -1.86 8.27 11.66
C SER A 155 -1.56 8.94 13.01
N ASN A 156 -0.65 8.36 13.82
CA ASN A 156 -0.39 8.80 15.20
C ASN A 156 0.35 10.13 15.32
N ASN A 157 0.96 10.64 14.24
CA ASN A 157 1.63 11.94 14.20
C ASN A 157 0.82 13.01 13.46
N ILE A 158 -0.44 12.73 13.17
CA ILE A 158 -1.31 13.64 12.43
C ILE A 158 -2.19 14.38 13.44
N ASP A 159 -2.16 15.72 13.44
CA ASP A 159 -3.08 16.52 14.25
C ASP A 159 -4.52 16.33 13.72
N THR A 160 -5.20 15.33 14.28
CA THR A 160 -6.55 14.96 13.90
C THR A 160 -7.55 16.09 14.15
N GLN A 161 -7.32 17.00 15.10
CA GLN A 161 -8.25 18.10 15.35
C GLN A 161 -8.25 19.12 14.22
N GLU A 162 -7.06 19.55 13.78
CA GLU A 162 -6.91 20.48 12.66
C GLU A 162 -7.53 19.92 11.38
N ILE A 163 -7.24 18.66 11.05
CA ILE A 163 -7.76 18.00 9.85
C ILE A 163 -9.27 17.79 9.92
N ASN A 164 -9.82 17.47 11.09
CA ASN A 164 -11.26 17.37 11.25
C ASN A 164 -11.95 18.71 10.99
N GLY A 165 -11.33 19.83 11.41
CA GLY A 165 -11.80 21.18 11.08
C GLY A 165 -11.82 21.44 9.56
N ILE A 166 -10.73 21.10 8.86
CA ILE A 166 -10.61 21.27 7.41
C ILE A 166 -11.64 20.40 6.67
N LEU A 167 -11.82 19.13 7.07
CA LEU A 167 -12.77 18.21 6.44
C LEU A 167 -14.23 18.61 6.68
N LYS A 168 -14.54 19.15 7.85
CA LYS A 168 -15.86 19.73 8.14
C LYS A 168 -16.17 20.87 7.16
N ASN A 169 -15.21 21.76 6.92
CA ASN A 169 -15.35 22.85 5.94
C ASN A 169 -15.59 22.30 4.53
N ALA A 170 -14.91 21.22 4.14
CA ALA A 170 -15.11 20.55 2.86
C ALA A 170 -16.51 19.89 2.71
N GLY A 171 -17.24 19.73 3.81
CA GLY A 171 -18.57 19.10 3.83
C GLY A 171 -18.51 17.59 3.99
N VAL A 172 -17.49 17.08 4.68
CA VAL A 172 -17.25 15.65 4.93
C VAL A 172 -17.52 15.35 6.40
N LEU A 173 -18.31 14.31 6.65
CA LEU A 173 -18.58 13.74 7.98
C LEU A 173 -18.03 12.31 8.04
N ASP A 174 -17.69 11.85 9.24
CA ASP A 174 -17.30 10.46 9.55
C ASP A 174 -16.15 9.92 8.67
N GLN A 175 -14.92 10.35 8.99
CA GLN A 175 -13.69 9.99 8.29
C GLN A 175 -12.77 9.04 9.07
N THR A 176 -11.99 8.27 8.33
CA THR A 176 -10.84 7.51 8.82
C THR A 176 -9.60 7.93 8.00
N LEU A 177 -8.48 8.17 8.67
CA LEU A 177 -7.20 8.57 8.05
C LEU A 177 -6.31 7.34 7.90
N TYR A 178 -5.58 7.22 6.78
CA TYR A 178 -4.83 6.00 6.45
C TYR A 178 -3.34 6.23 6.23
N GLU A 179 -2.99 7.20 5.38
CA GLU A 179 -1.61 7.40 4.95
C GLU A 179 -1.33 8.89 4.89
N ASN A 180 -0.11 9.28 5.26
CA ASN A 180 0.35 10.65 5.14
C ASN A 180 1.55 10.74 4.20
N ILE A 181 1.52 11.72 3.32
CA ILE A 181 2.50 11.99 2.28
C ILE A 181 2.91 13.44 2.40
N ILE A 182 4.15 13.68 2.79
CA ILE A 182 4.71 15.03 2.89
C ILE A 182 5.58 15.27 1.67
N VAL A 183 5.30 16.34 0.94
CA VAL A 183 6.14 16.78 -0.18
C VAL A 183 6.64 18.18 0.12
N LYS A 184 7.96 18.35 0.09
CA LYS A 184 8.64 19.64 0.29
C LYS A 184 9.60 19.85 -0.87
N ASP A 185 9.65 21.05 -1.41
CA ASP A 185 10.80 21.52 -2.17
C ASP A 185 11.46 22.71 -1.44
N LYS A 186 12.43 23.35 -2.07
CA LYS A 186 13.18 24.47 -1.48
C LYS A 186 12.32 25.72 -1.22
N ASN A 187 11.19 25.86 -1.91
CA ASN A 187 10.37 27.07 -1.99
C ASN A 187 8.97 26.86 -1.42
N ILE A 188 8.42 25.64 -1.50
CA ILE A 188 7.07 25.31 -1.05
C ILE A 188 6.99 23.87 -0.55
N GLY A 189 6.12 23.64 0.42
CA GLY A 189 5.74 22.30 0.84
C GLY A 189 4.24 22.17 1.01
N TRP A 190 3.74 20.95 0.81
CA TRP A 190 2.39 20.57 1.16
C TRP A 190 2.38 19.23 1.88
N ASN A 191 1.36 19.08 2.71
CA ASN A 191 1.07 17.85 3.42
C ASN A 191 -0.17 17.20 2.78
N GLY A 192 -0.08 15.93 2.42
CA GLY A 192 -1.11 15.20 1.68
C GLY A 192 -1.55 13.96 2.43
N ILE A 193 -2.83 13.89 2.78
CA ILE A 193 -3.38 12.85 3.64
C ILE A 193 -4.41 12.05 2.87
N GLN A 194 -4.17 10.75 2.78
CA GLN A 194 -5.12 9.80 2.24
C GLN A 194 -6.16 9.44 3.32
N LEU A 195 -7.43 9.61 2.97
CA LEU A 195 -8.55 9.34 3.87
C LEU A 195 -9.64 8.49 3.20
N GLN A 196 -10.45 7.84 4.02
CA GLN A 196 -11.71 7.22 3.62
C GLN A 196 -12.82 7.87 4.45
N TYR A 197 -13.94 8.17 3.81
CA TYR A 197 -15.08 8.79 4.48
C TYR A 197 -16.38 8.15 3.99
N GLU A 198 -17.46 8.32 4.76
CA GLU A 198 -18.76 7.79 4.41
C GLU A 198 -19.68 8.90 3.87
N LEU A 199 -20.21 8.71 2.66
CA LEU A 199 -21.20 9.60 2.08
C LEU A 199 -22.41 8.81 1.65
N LYS A 200 -23.59 9.16 2.18
CA LYS A 200 -24.86 8.46 1.87
C LYS A 200 -24.74 6.93 2.05
N LYS A 201 -24.12 6.49 3.15
CA LYS A 201 -23.87 5.08 3.47
C LYS A 201 -22.92 4.32 2.53
N LYS A 202 -22.11 5.05 1.75
CA LYS A 202 -21.08 4.47 0.89
C LYS A 202 -19.71 4.97 1.31
N LYS A 203 -18.79 4.04 1.53
CA LYS A 203 -17.37 4.34 1.76
C LYS A 203 -16.75 4.89 0.48
N ARG A 204 -16.03 5.99 0.59
CA ARG A 204 -15.34 6.66 -0.51
C ARG A 204 -13.94 7.05 -0.08
N ASN A 205 -12.99 6.96 -1.00
CA ASN A 205 -11.65 7.47 -0.77
C ASN A 205 -11.61 8.96 -1.08
N ALA A 206 -10.72 9.68 -0.40
CA ALA A 206 -10.40 11.05 -0.74
C ALA A 206 -8.96 11.35 -0.37
N PHE A 207 -8.46 12.45 -0.91
CA PHE A 207 -7.13 12.95 -0.61
C PHE A 207 -7.23 14.41 -0.20
N LEU A 208 -6.65 14.74 0.95
CA LEU A 208 -6.62 16.08 1.48
C LEU A 208 -5.20 16.61 1.35
N MET A 209 -5.02 17.71 0.62
CA MET A 209 -3.75 18.41 0.55
C MET A 209 -3.86 19.70 1.33
N THR A 210 -2.89 20.00 2.19
CA THR A 210 -2.87 21.20 3.03
C THR A 210 -1.52 21.88 2.94
N MET A 211 -1.54 23.20 3.07
CA MET A 211 -0.35 24.02 3.20
C MET A 211 -0.69 25.29 3.99
N VAL A 212 0.33 25.86 4.63
CA VAL A 212 0.24 27.15 5.31
C VAL A 212 0.87 28.20 4.40
N LEU A 213 0.15 29.28 4.13
CA LEU A 213 0.62 30.43 3.38
C LEU A 213 1.23 31.46 4.33
N ASP A 214 2.41 31.97 3.99
CA ASP A 214 3.07 33.01 4.80
C ASP A 214 2.35 34.36 4.71
N ASN A 215 1.94 34.76 3.50
CA ASN A 215 1.28 36.04 3.21
C ASN A 215 -0.01 35.85 2.39
N PRO A 216 -1.08 35.28 2.97
CA PRO A 216 -2.35 35.11 2.27
C PRO A 216 -2.97 36.47 1.93
N LYS A 217 -3.73 36.54 0.83
CA LYS A 217 -4.59 37.68 0.50
C LYS A 217 -5.58 37.96 1.64
N ASP A 218 -6.05 39.21 1.77
CA ASP A 218 -6.97 39.69 2.83
C ASP A 218 -8.39 39.11 2.70
N LEU A 219 -8.53 37.79 2.66
CA LEU A 219 -9.81 37.12 2.88
C LEU A 219 -9.68 36.24 4.12
N SER A 220 -10.72 36.33 4.93
CA SER A 220 -10.84 35.52 6.14
C SER A 220 -11.25 34.08 5.79
N PHE A 221 -12.14 33.91 4.80
CA PHE A 221 -12.58 32.60 4.34
C PHE A 221 -13.09 32.64 2.91
N VAL A 222 -12.51 31.83 2.03
CA VAL A 222 -13.05 31.55 0.69
C VAL A 222 -12.96 30.07 0.34
N GLN A 223 -14.04 29.53 -0.20
CA GLN A 223 -14.13 28.14 -0.62
C GLN A 223 -14.66 28.02 -2.05
N PHE A 224 -13.89 27.36 -2.91
CA PHE A 224 -14.29 26.96 -4.26
C PHE A 224 -14.61 25.47 -4.26
N ARG A 225 -15.80 25.10 -4.72
CA ARG A 225 -16.19 23.70 -4.81
C ARG A 225 -16.97 23.39 -6.07
N ASN A 226 -16.66 22.26 -6.68
CA ASN A 226 -17.51 21.63 -7.72
C ASN A 226 -18.14 20.33 -7.21
N PHE A 227 -18.11 20.11 -5.89
CA PHE A 227 -18.58 18.92 -5.21
C PHE A 227 -19.35 19.27 -3.95
N GLY A 228 -20.52 18.66 -3.72
CA GLY A 228 -21.28 18.79 -2.48
C GLY A 228 -21.69 20.22 -2.11
N GLN A 229 -22.26 20.37 -0.91
CA GLN A 229 -22.53 21.67 -0.27
C GLN A 229 -21.71 21.77 1.03
N PRO A 230 -21.33 22.98 1.46
CA PRO A 230 -20.64 23.16 2.73
C PRO A 230 -21.57 22.78 3.87
N LEU A 231 -21.00 22.18 4.93
CA LEU A 231 -21.72 21.91 6.17
C LEU A 231 -21.73 23.13 7.11
N ILE A 232 -20.92 24.15 6.79
CA ILE A 232 -20.85 25.39 7.53
C ILE A 232 -21.65 26.48 6.81
N THR A 233 -22.40 27.26 7.57
CA THR A 233 -23.17 28.42 7.10
C THR A 233 -22.55 29.74 7.53
N ASN A 234 -21.60 29.69 8.48
CA ASN A 234 -20.93 30.83 9.11
C ASN A 234 -19.45 30.50 9.39
N TYR A 235 -18.62 31.53 9.40
CA TYR A 235 -17.20 31.49 9.78
C TYR A 235 -16.88 32.74 10.60
N GLU A 236 -16.31 32.58 11.80
CA GLU A 236 -16.08 33.67 12.77
C GLU A 236 -17.34 34.53 13.00
N ASP A 237 -18.47 33.88 13.29
CA ASP A 237 -19.78 34.51 13.53
C ASP A 237 -20.37 35.34 12.38
N ILE A 238 -19.80 35.25 11.18
CA ILE A 238 -20.30 35.95 9.99
C ILE A 238 -20.76 34.93 8.96
N ASN A 239 -21.90 35.23 8.33
CA ASN A 239 -22.52 34.34 7.35
C ASN A 239 -21.68 34.19 6.09
N LEU A 240 -21.74 32.99 5.51
CA LEU A 240 -21.16 32.70 4.22
C LEU A 240 -22.17 32.98 3.10
N THR A 241 -21.78 33.82 2.16
CA THR A 241 -22.55 34.13 0.96
C THR A 241 -22.14 33.20 -0.18
N LYS A 242 -23.13 32.72 -0.93
CA LYS A 242 -22.94 31.86 -2.10
C LYS A 242 -22.84 32.69 -3.38
N TYR A 243 -21.81 32.43 -4.17
CA TYR A 243 -21.58 33.05 -5.47
C TYR A 243 -21.44 31.98 -6.57
N GLY A 244 -21.97 32.27 -7.76
CA GLY A 244 -21.80 31.45 -8.96
C GLY A 244 -20.88 32.12 -9.98
N PHE A 245 -20.35 31.36 -10.93
CA PHE A 245 -19.41 31.83 -11.96
C PHE A 245 -19.98 31.70 -13.38
N ALA A 246 -21.26 32.05 -13.59
CA ALA A 246 -21.92 31.86 -14.87
C ALA A 246 -21.17 32.54 -16.04
N ASP A 247 -20.55 33.69 -15.80
CA ASP A 247 -19.83 34.47 -16.82
C ASP A 247 -18.37 34.03 -17.05
N ASN A 248 -17.81 33.18 -16.18
CA ASN A 248 -16.44 32.67 -16.32
C ASN A 248 -16.45 31.19 -16.74
N ASN A 249 -16.18 30.94 -18.02
CA ASN A 249 -16.20 29.60 -18.61
C ASN A 249 -15.35 28.57 -17.85
N LEU A 250 -14.19 28.98 -17.30
CA LEU A 250 -13.27 28.09 -16.59
C LEU A 250 -13.83 27.62 -15.24
N LEU A 251 -14.56 28.50 -14.55
CA LEU A 251 -15.13 28.23 -13.22
C LEU A 251 -16.63 27.93 -13.25
N SER A 252 -17.23 27.79 -14.44
CA SER A 252 -18.68 27.56 -14.63
C SER A 252 -19.26 26.39 -13.81
N ARG A 253 -18.44 25.37 -13.49
CA ARG A 253 -18.83 24.20 -12.67
C ARG A 253 -18.59 24.38 -11.17
N PHE A 254 -18.01 25.50 -10.77
CA PHE A 254 -17.71 25.80 -9.39
C PHE A 254 -18.77 26.71 -8.78
N VAL A 255 -18.92 26.56 -7.47
CA VAL A 255 -19.64 27.47 -6.59
C VAL A 255 -18.62 28.00 -5.59
N CYS A 256 -18.68 29.30 -5.32
CA CYS A 256 -17.87 29.93 -4.30
C CYS A 256 -18.71 30.25 -3.06
N TYR A 257 -18.12 30.03 -1.89
CA TYR A 257 -18.63 30.48 -0.60
C TYR A 257 -17.59 31.39 0.02
N ALA A 258 -17.98 32.61 0.39
CA ALA A 258 -17.08 33.59 1.02
C ALA A 258 -17.83 34.35 2.12
N LYS A 259 -17.11 35.02 3.01
CA LYS A 259 -17.71 35.80 4.10
C LYS A 259 -18.50 36.99 3.54
N GLU A 260 -19.66 37.29 4.12
CA GLU A 260 -20.50 38.42 3.72
C GLU A 260 -19.69 39.73 3.71
N ASN A 261 -19.72 40.47 2.60
CA ASN A 261 -18.89 41.66 2.25
C ASN A 261 -17.55 41.42 1.53
N GLU A 262 -17.12 40.18 1.33
CA GLU A 262 -15.93 39.91 0.51
C GLU A 262 -16.28 39.99 -0.99
N ASN A 263 -15.66 40.93 -1.72
CA ASN A 263 -15.86 41.05 -3.16
C ASN A 263 -15.02 40.02 -3.93
N ILE A 264 -15.54 38.80 -4.03
CA ILE A 264 -14.85 37.64 -4.62
C ILE A 264 -14.35 37.87 -6.05
N TYR A 265 -15.01 38.73 -6.84
CA TYR A 265 -14.62 39.04 -8.22
C TYR A 265 -13.40 39.96 -8.31
N ARG A 266 -13.05 40.66 -7.23
CA ARG A 266 -11.77 41.36 -7.11
C ARG A 266 -10.63 40.42 -6.70
N PHE A 267 -10.97 39.25 -6.17
CA PHE A 267 -10.02 38.33 -5.56
C PHE A 267 -9.51 37.26 -6.53
N ILE A 268 -10.41 36.73 -7.36
CA ILE A 268 -10.10 35.70 -8.35
C ILE A 268 -9.78 36.40 -9.66
N ASP A 269 -8.50 36.64 -9.89
CA ASP A 269 -8.01 37.04 -11.20
C ASP A 269 -8.03 35.84 -12.16
N GLU A 270 -7.79 36.11 -13.45
CA GLU A 270 -7.73 35.07 -14.48
C GLU A 270 -6.70 33.97 -14.14
N LYS A 271 -5.59 34.35 -13.47
CA LYS A 271 -4.54 33.42 -13.03
C LYS A 271 -5.03 32.47 -11.95
N GLY A 272 -5.77 32.96 -10.95
CA GLY A 272 -6.39 32.14 -9.92
C GLY A 272 -7.43 31.19 -10.51
N ALA A 273 -8.31 31.69 -11.38
CA ALA A 273 -9.29 30.87 -12.08
C ALA A 273 -8.64 29.75 -12.90
N LYS A 274 -7.57 30.08 -13.64
CA LYS A 274 -6.80 29.10 -14.40
C LYS A 274 -6.11 28.07 -13.50
N SER A 275 -5.52 28.49 -12.39
CA SER A 275 -4.84 27.56 -11.45
C SER A 275 -5.81 26.57 -10.81
N ILE A 276 -7.01 27.03 -10.43
CA ILE A 276 -8.10 26.18 -9.93
C ILE A 276 -8.51 25.16 -11.00
N PHE A 277 -8.71 25.63 -12.24
CA PHE A 277 -9.08 24.78 -13.36
C PHE A 277 -7.98 23.74 -13.68
N ASP A 278 -6.71 24.15 -13.76
CA ASP A 278 -5.59 23.27 -14.09
C ASP A 278 -5.42 22.14 -13.06
N ILE A 279 -5.58 22.43 -11.76
CA ILE A 279 -5.57 21.41 -10.71
C ILE A 279 -6.74 20.43 -10.88
N GLN A 280 -7.95 20.94 -11.07
CA GLN A 280 -9.14 20.10 -11.24
C GLN A 280 -9.00 19.19 -12.47
N HIS A 281 -8.49 19.74 -13.58
CA HIS A 281 -8.27 19.03 -14.83
C HIS A 281 -7.20 17.94 -14.68
N PHE A 282 -6.06 18.26 -14.06
CA PHE A 282 -4.98 17.32 -13.80
C PHE A 282 -5.43 16.13 -12.95
N LEU A 283 -6.20 16.39 -11.89
CA LEU A 283 -6.71 15.35 -10.98
C LEU A 283 -7.90 14.59 -11.57
N SER A 284 -8.60 15.17 -12.55
CA SER A 284 -9.82 14.63 -13.15
C SER A 284 -10.88 14.20 -12.12
N SER A 285 -10.89 14.87 -10.97
CA SER A 285 -11.72 14.54 -9.81
C SER A 285 -12.43 15.80 -9.29
N PRO A 286 -13.58 15.64 -8.60
CA PRO A 286 -14.20 16.77 -7.92
C PRO A 286 -13.33 17.25 -6.76
N ILE A 287 -13.22 18.58 -6.61
CA ILE A 287 -12.36 19.22 -5.61
C ILE A 287 -13.12 20.29 -4.81
N VAL A 288 -12.66 20.49 -3.58
CA VAL A 288 -13.01 21.61 -2.71
C VAL A 288 -11.72 22.29 -2.29
N ILE A 289 -11.49 23.51 -2.77
CA ILE A 289 -10.36 24.36 -2.41
C ILE A 289 -10.86 25.34 -1.35
N THR A 290 -10.22 25.37 -0.19
CA THR A 290 -10.58 26.27 0.91
C THR A 290 -9.35 27.03 1.37
N LEU A 291 -9.44 28.36 1.37
CA LEU A 291 -8.54 29.25 2.10
C LEU A 291 -9.27 29.72 3.35
N ALA A 292 -8.74 29.42 4.53
CA ALA A 292 -9.26 29.86 5.82
C ALA A 292 -8.10 30.45 6.64
N GLY A 293 -8.08 31.77 6.81
CA GLY A 293 -6.90 32.49 7.29
C GLY A 293 -5.67 32.17 6.44
N ASN A 294 -4.65 31.57 7.08
CA ASN A 294 -3.39 31.22 6.41
C ASN A 294 -3.39 29.80 5.83
N ASN A 295 -4.43 29.00 6.10
CA ASN A 295 -4.46 27.60 5.70
C ASN A 295 -5.13 27.44 4.34
N LEU A 296 -4.37 27.01 3.34
CA LEU A 296 -4.88 26.59 2.04
C LEU A 296 -5.00 25.07 2.01
N SER A 297 -6.19 24.59 1.69
CA SER A 297 -6.49 23.16 1.61
C SER A 297 -7.21 22.81 0.32
N ILE A 298 -6.92 21.63 -0.23
CA ILE A 298 -7.61 21.02 -1.35
C ILE A 298 -8.07 19.64 -0.94
N PHE A 299 -9.38 19.48 -0.80
CA PHE A 299 -10.00 18.18 -0.64
C PHE A 299 -10.39 17.63 -2.01
N ILE A 300 -10.01 16.39 -2.31
CA ILE A 300 -10.24 15.73 -3.60
C ILE A 300 -11.11 14.50 -3.36
N ASP A 301 -12.35 14.55 -3.87
CA ASP A 301 -13.33 13.47 -3.72
C ASP A 301 -13.02 12.28 -4.65
N GLY A 302 -13.15 11.06 -4.13
CA GLY A 302 -12.97 9.83 -4.90
C GLY A 302 -11.52 9.50 -5.24
N PHE A 303 -10.57 10.30 -4.77
CA PHE A 303 -9.16 10.18 -5.14
C PHE A 303 -8.40 9.25 -4.20
N LEU A 304 -7.66 8.32 -4.79
CA LEU A 304 -6.75 7.41 -4.10
C LEU A 304 -5.37 7.51 -4.74
N LEU A 305 -4.44 8.17 -4.06
CA LEU A 305 -3.08 8.32 -4.54
C LEU A 305 -2.30 7.01 -4.30
N LYS A 306 -2.35 6.10 -5.28
CA LYS A 306 -1.57 4.85 -5.22
C LYS A 306 -0.12 5.14 -5.53
N VAL A 307 0.66 5.45 -4.51
CA VAL A 307 2.10 5.73 -4.68
C VAL A 307 2.87 4.47 -5.03
N ALA A 308 2.69 3.38 -4.27
CA ALA A 308 3.45 2.15 -4.51
C ALA A 308 2.77 1.25 -5.54
N LYS A 309 3.51 0.87 -6.59
CA LYS A 309 3.03 -0.10 -7.58
C LYS A 309 2.94 -1.52 -6.97
N PRO A 310 1.90 -2.30 -7.29
CA PRO A 310 1.82 -3.69 -6.86
C PRO A 310 3.04 -4.52 -7.25
N TYR A 311 3.56 -5.30 -6.31
CA TYR A 311 4.74 -6.18 -6.50
C TYR A 311 4.64 -7.14 -7.69
N ASN A 312 3.43 -7.52 -8.10
CA ASN A 312 3.21 -8.40 -9.24
C ASN A 312 3.40 -7.68 -10.58
N LYS A 313 3.23 -6.35 -10.66
CA LYS A 313 3.38 -5.58 -11.91
C LYS A 313 4.84 -5.33 -12.25
N LYS A 314 5.16 -5.25 -13.54
CA LYS A 314 6.49 -4.85 -14.02
C LYS A 314 6.64 -3.33 -13.87
N ILE A 315 7.84 -2.91 -13.50
CA ILE A 315 8.28 -1.51 -13.52
C ILE A 315 9.30 -1.44 -14.64
N ASP A 316 9.07 -0.53 -15.58
CA ASP A 316 10.02 -0.25 -16.64
C ASP A 316 10.99 0.83 -16.16
N GLU A 317 12.18 0.91 -16.75
CA GLU A 317 13.29 1.75 -16.26
C GLU A 317 12.90 3.23 -16.11
N ASN A 318 12.04 3.74 -16.99
CA ASN A 318 11.59 5.14 -16.96
C ASN A 318 10.42 5.40 -16.02
N PHE A 319 9.72 4.37 -15.55
CA PHE A 319 8.45 4.52 -14.85
C PHE A 319 8.59 5.29 -13.53
N LEU A 320 9.65 5.01 -12.76
CA LEU A 320 9.90 5.72 -11.49
C LEU A 320 10.20 7.20 -11.73
N ASN A 321 10.86 7.53 -12.85
CA ASN A 321 11.12 8.92 -13.22
C ASN A 321 9.82 9.64 -13.62
N GLU A 322 8.90 8.95 -14.30
CA GLU A 322 7.57 9.49 -14.63
C GLU A 322 6.72 9.75 -13.39
N GLU A 323 6.78 8.86 -12.39
CA GLU A 323 6.10 9.09 -11.11
C GLU A 323 6.67 10.31 -10.37
N VAL A 324 7.98 10.45 -10.30
CA VAL A 324 8.61 11.63 -9.70
C VAL A 324 8.26 12.91 -10.46
N LYS A 325 8.23 12.87 -11.81
CA LYS A 325 7.76 14.00 -12.63
C LYS A 325 6.29 14.34 -12.36
N THR A 326 5.47 13.35 -12.06
CA THR A 326 4.06 13.54 -11.69
C THR A 326 3.95 14.26 -10.36
N PHE A 327 4.73 13.85 -9.34
CA PHE A 327 4.82 14.58 -8.07
C PHE A 327 5.35 16.01 -8.24
N ALA A 328 6.34 16.22 -9.10
CA ALA A 328 6.86 17.56 -9.40
C ALA A 328 5.81 18.44 -10.08
N SER A 329 5.05 17.86 -11.03
CA SER A 329 3.95 18.55 -11.72
C SER A 329 2.84 18.92 -10.75
N LEU A 330 2.48 18.00 -9.86
CA LEU A 330 1.53 18.26 -8.78
C LEU A 330 2.05 19.40 -7.89
N ASN A 331 3.29 19.32 -7.40
CA ASN A 331 3.88 20.37 -6.56
C ASN A 331 3.84 21.75 -7.25
N LYS A 332 4.16 21.81 -8.55
CA LYS A 332 4.10 23.04 -9.34
C LYS A 332 2.67 23.59 -9.48
N LEU A 333 1.68 22.73 -9.70
CA LEU A 333 0.27 23.15 -9.76
C LEU A 333 -0.18 23.75 -8.43
N PHE A 334 0.19 23.10 -7.32
CA PHE A 334 -0.09 23.59 -5.97
C PHE A 334 0.61 24.92 -5.69
N PHE A 335 1.85 25.07 -6.12
CA PHE A 335 2.57 26.34 -6.03
C PHE A 335 1.89 27.48 -6.79
N ASN A 336 1.44 27.23 -8.02
CA ASN A 336 0.73 28.23 -8.82
C ASN A 336 -0.59 28.63 -8.14
N LEU A 337 -1.30 27.67 -7.56
CA LEU A 337 -2.48 27.94 -6.76
C LEU A 337 -2.13 28.79 -5.54
N ALA A 338 -1.18 28.36 -4.71
CA ALA A 338 -0.73 29.09 -3.52
C ALA A 338 -0.39 30.56 -3.85
N ARG A 339 0.40 30.78 -4.90
CA ARG A 339 0.75 32.12 -5.40
C ARG A 339 -0.46 32.95 -5.81
N SER A 340 -1.51 32.32 -6.34
CA SER A 340 -2.75 33.00 -6.69
C SER A 340 -3.56 33.43 -5.45
N PHE A 341 -3.31 32.82 -4.30
CA PHE A 341 -3.93 33.12 -3.01
C PHE A 341 -3.05 33.95 -2.07
N SER A 342 -1.79 34.23 -2.43
CA SER A 342 -0.86 35.07 -1.66
C SER A 342 -0.82 36.52 -2.16
N LYS A 343 -0.48 37.47 -1.27
CA LYS A 343 -0.30 38.90 -1.61
C LYS A 343 1.00 39.18 -2.33
N GLU A 344 2.08 38.51 -1.93
CA GLU A 344 3.38 38.62 -2.56
C GLU A 344 3.56 37.50 -3.58
N LEU A 345 4.10 37.85 -4.75
CA LEU A 345 4.63 36.85 -5.67
C LEU A 345 5.75 36.14 -4.91
N LEU A 346 5.61 34.85 -4.60
CA LEU A 346 6.75 34.03 -4.20
C LEU A 346 7.81 34.17 -5.30
N GLU A 347 8.81 35.02 -5.06
CA GLU A 347 9.91 35.28 -5.99
C GLU A 347 10.82 34.05 -6.05
N GLN A 348 11.32 33.75 -7.25
CA GLN A 348 12.03 32.50 -7.57
C GLN A 348 13.43 32.43 -6.96
#